data_AF-A0A958TJM0-F1
#
_entry.id   AF-A0A958TJM0-F1
#
_cell.length_a   1.000
_cell.length_b   1.000
_cell.length_c   1.000
_cell.angle_alpha   90.00
_cell.angle_beta   90.00
_cell.angle_gamma   90.00
#
_symmetry.space_group_name_H-M   'P 1'
#
loop_
_entity.id
_entity.type
_entity.pdbx_description
1 polymer ?
#
loop_
_entity_poly.entity_id
_entity_poly.type
_entity_poly.pdbx_seq_one_letter_code
_entity_poly.pdbx_strand_id
1 'polypeptide(L)'
;MQKKFILVCLLNFLVAASMGLVLRYVFIQPLSLNFRFLTHGHSHVAMLGWVYLMLYLLIVHHFIPDKKPIYNRLFWITQLAVVGMMISFPLQGYAAISISFSTLHIFCSYYFVRLVWQHHKTTSLPARYLLKACLLFMLLSTIGVWCLGPAVATLGQTSAFYQIAIQFFLHFQFN
;
A
#
# COMPACT_ATOMS: atom_id res chain seq x y z
N MET A 1 15.24 -11.05 -11.05
CA MET A 1 13.87 -10.62 -10.72
C MET A 1 12.96 -11.12 -11.84
N GLN A 2 11.77 -11.70 -11.55
CA GLN A 2 10.90 -12.19 -12.62
C GLN A 2 10.31 -10.98 -13.36
N LYS A 3 10.56 -10.85 -14.68
CA LYS A 3 10.04 -9.75 -15.52
C LYS A 3 8.53 -9.55 -15.36
N LYS A 4 7.79 -10.65 -15.14
CA LYS A 4 6.34 -10.65 -14.89
C LYS A 4 5.93 -9.78 -13.70
N PHE A 5 6.67 -9.79 -12.59
CA PHE A 5 6.27 -9.02 -11.40
C PHE A 5 6.46 -7.53 -11.58
N ILE A 6 7.55 -7.13 -12.25
CA ILE A 6 7.78 -5.73 -12.62
C ILE A 6 6.64 -5.25 -13.51
N LEU A 7 6.26 -6.04 -14.52
CA LEU A 7 5.14 -5.71 -15.40
C LEU A 7 3.83 -5.52 -14.62
N VAL A 8 3.54 -6.37 -13.63
CA VAL A 8 2.37 -6.20 -12.76
C VAL A 8 2.41 -4.87 -12.01
N CYS A 9 3.56 -4.50 -11.41
CA CYS A 9 3.70 -3.20 -10.78
C CYS A 9 3.45 -2.08 -11.80
N LEU A 10 4.06 -2.15 -12.99
CA LEU A 10 3.91 -1.14 -14.03
C LEU A 10 2.46 -0.98 -14.51
N LEU A 11 1.73 -2.10 -14.61
CA LEU A 11 0.30 -2.08 -14.92
C LEU A 11 -0.51 -1.40 -13.80
N ASN A 12 -0.20 -1.67 -12.52
CA ASN A 12 -0.85 -0.98 -11.41
C ASN A 12 -0.65 0.53 -11.48
N PHE A 13 0.55 1.00 -11.87
CA PHE A 13 0.77 2.44 -12.08
C PHE A 13 0.07 3.01 -13.27
N LEU A 14 0.00 2.29 -14.38
CA LEU A 14 -0.78 2.74 -15.52
C LEU A 14 -2.23 2.96 -15.08
N VAL A 15 -2.82 2.01 -14.34
CA VAL A 15 -4.17 2.15 -13.78
C VAL A 15 -4.26 3.34 -12.82
N ALA A 16 -3.32 3.48 -11.88
CA ALA A 16 -3.31 4.59 -10.94
C ALA A 16 -3.20 5.94 -11.66
N ALA A 17 -2.33 6.06 -12.66
CA ALA A 17 -2.16 7.26 -13.47
C ALA A 17 -3.43 7.58 -14.26
N SER A 18 -4.10 6.58 -14.83
CA SER A 18 -5.40 6.74 -15.48
C SER A 18 -6.47 7.23 -14.50
N MET A 19 -6.55 6.67 -13.29
CA MET A 19 -7.46 7.18 -12.25
C MET A 19 -7.13 8.64 -11.89
N GLY A 20 -5.84 8.99 -11.80
CA GLY A 20 -5.38 10.35 -11.55
C GLY A 20 -5.75 11.32 -12.68
N LEU A 21 -5.67 10.86 -13.94
CA LEU A 21 -6.12 11.62 -15.09
C LEU A 21 -7.63 11.88 -15.04
N VAL A 22 -8.44 10.87 -14.71
CA VAL A 22 -9.89 11.03 -14.53
C VAL A 22 -10.21 12.01 -13.41
N LEU A 23 -9.52 11.93 -12.26
CA LEU A 23 -9.69 12.88 -11.16
C LEU A 23 -9.42 14.33 -11.59
N ARG A 24 -8.42 14.57 -12.44
CA ARG A 24 -8.16 15.91 -13.00
C ARG A 24 -9.22 16.31 -14.03
N TYR A 25 -9.67 15.37 -14.85
CA TYR A 25 -10.69 15.60 -15.87
C TYR A 25 -12.05 16.01 -15.28
N VAL A 26 -12.41 15.52 -14.10
CA VAL A 26 -13.66 15.89 -13.41
C VAL A 26 -13.81 17.41 -13.20
N PHE A 27 -12.70 18.15 -13.10
CA PHE A 27 -12.72 19.62 -13.01
C PHE A 27 -12.99 20.33 -14.34
N ILE A 28 -12.83 19.63 -15.47
CA ILE A 28 -13.14 20.13 -16.81
C ILE A 28 -14.58 19.78 -17.17
N GLN A 29 -14.96 18.52 -16.98
CA GLN A 29 -16.32 18.04 -17.22
C GLN A 29 -16.78 17.17 -16.04
N PRO A 30 -17.86 17.56 -15.34
CA PRO A 30 -18.40 16.76 -14.26
C PRO A 30 -18.80 15.37 -14.75
N LEU A 31 -18.27 14.33 -14.10
CA LEU A 31 -18.65 12.93 -14.32
C LEU A 31 -19.55 12.47 -13.18
N SER A 32 -20.46 11.54 -13.45
CA SER A 32 -21.33 10.90 -12.45
C SER A 32 -20.57 9.86 -11.60
N LEU A 33 -19.37 10.21 -11.15
CA LEU A 33 -18.49 9.38 -10.33
C LEU A 33 -18.29 10.06 -8.98
N ASN A 34 -18.21 9.29 -7.90
CA ASN A 34 -17.88 9.85 -6.60
C ASN A 34 -16.38 10.17 -6.55
N PHE A 35 -16.05 11.46 -6.60
CA PHE A 35 -14.67 11.96 -6.61
C PHE A 35 -13.83 11.41 -5.45
N ARG A 36 -14.42 11.35 -4.25
CA ARG A 36 -13.73 10.89 -3.05
C ARG A 36 -13.44 9.39 -3.11
N PHE A 37 -14.36 8.60 -3.63
CA PHE A 37 -14.20 7.15 -3.79
C PHE A 37 -13.11 6.83 -4.82
N LEU A 38 -13.11 7.55 -5.95
CA LEU A 38 -12.06 7.43 -6.95
C LEU A 38 -10.71 7.89 -6.41
N THR A 39 -10.66 8.92 -5.57
CA THR A 39 -9.43 9.37 -4.89
C THR A 39 -8.87 8.28 -3.98
N HIS A 40 -9.73 7.57 -3.24
CA HIS A 40 -9.30 6.42 -2.45
C HIS A 40 -8.76 5.29 -3.32
N GLY A 41 -9.43 4.94 -4.43
CA GLY A 41 -8.92 3.95 -5.38
C GLY A 41 -7.56 4.34 -5.93
N HIS A 42 -7.43 5.58 -6.42
CA HIS A 42 -6.19 6.13 -6.97
C HIS A 42 -5.03 6.03 -5.97
N SER A 43 -5.19 6.54 -4.75
CA SER A 43 -4.10 6.58 -3.77
C SER A 43 -3.67 5.18 -3.34
N HIS A 44 -4.60 4.25 -3.10
CA HIS A 44 -4.26 2.88 -2.71
C HIS A 44 -3.56 2.12 -3.84
N VAL A 45 -4.01 2.26 -5.09
CA VAL A 45 -3.36 1.59 -6.22
C VAL A 45 -1.97 2.19 -6.49
N ALA A 46 -1.82 3.51 -6.40
CA ALA A 46 -0.53 4.17 -6.59
C ALA A 46 0.48 3.74 -5.50
N MET A 47 0.09 3.86 -4.24
CA MET A 47 0.99 3.63 -3.10
C MET A 47 1.23 2.14 -2.85
N LEU A 48 0.16 1.35 -2.76
CA LEU A 48 0.23 -0.06 -2.36
C LEU A 48 0.43 -0.98 -3.57
N GLY A 49 -0.17 -0.64 -4.72
CA GLY A 49 -0.06 -1.41 -5.95
C GLY A 49 1.22 -1.17 -6.76
N TRP A 50 1.66 0.08 -6.88
CA TRP A 50 2.90 0.39 -7.60
C TRP A 50 4.10 0.53 -6.66
N VAL A 51 4.10 1.53 -5.75
CA VAL A 51 5.32 1.86 -4.98
C VAL A 51 5.71 0.70 -4.08
N TYR A 52 4.79 0.23 -3.23
CA TYR A 52 5.04 -0.84 -2.29
C TYR A 52 5.47 -2.13 -2.99
N LEU A 53 4.75 -2.59 -4.02
CA LEU A 53 5.10 -3.83 -4.71
C LEU A 53 6.43 -3.71 -5.49
N MET A 54 6.77 -2.53 -6.01
CA MET A 54 8.09 -2.32 -6.60
C MET A 54 9.20 -2.42 -5.54
N LEU A 55 9.03 -1.74 -4.40
CA LEU A 55 9.97 -1.80 -3.28
C LEU A 55 10.08 -3.23 -2.71
N TYR A 56 8.98 -3.95 -2.61
CA TYR A 56 8.94 -5.37 -2.26
C TYR A 56 9.89 -6.16 -3.16
N LEU A 57 9.77 -6.00 -4.48
CA LEU A 57 10.60 -6.72 -5.45
C LEU A 57 12.08 -6.33 -5.35
N LEU A 58 12.37 -5.04 -5.17
CA LEU A 58 13.74 -4.55 -5.01
C LEU A 58 14.39 -5.08 -3.73
N ILE A 59 13.67 -5.05 -2.61
CA ILE A 59 14.13 -5.58 -1.33
C ILE A 59 14.42 -7.08 -1.46
N VAL A 60 13.48 -7.85 -2.03
CA VAL A 60 13.67 -9.29 -2.25
C VAL A 60 14.85 -9.54 -3.19
N HIS A 61 14.99 -8.77 -4.25
CA HIS A 61 16.06 -8.97 -5.21
C HIS A 61 17.45 -8.72 -4.63
N HIS A 62 17.61 -7.68 -3.81
CA HIS A 62 18.91 -7.22 -3.35
C HIS A 62 19.33 -7.86 -2.01
N PHE A 63 18.39 -8.12 -1.10
CA PHE A 63 18.71 -8.57 0.25
C PHE A 63 18.42 -10.04 0.50
N ILE A 64 17.69 -10.74 -0.38
CA ILE A 64 17.35 -12.15 -0.21
C ILE A 64 18.12 -13.00 -1.25
N PRO A 65 19.17 -13.73 -0.84
CA PRO A 65 20.01 -14.49 -1.77
C PRO A 65 19.27 -15.69 -2.36
N ASP A 66 18.52 -16.42 -1.53
CA ASP A 66 17.73 -17.57 -1.95
C ASP A 66 16.28 -17.15 -2.15
N LYS A 67 15.86 -17.03 -3.42
CA LYS A 67 14.49 -16.61 -3.77
C LYS A 67 13.48 -17.71 -3.41
N LYS A 68 13.10 -17.74 -2.14
CA LYS A 68 12.14 -18.70 -1.59
C LYS A 68 10.78 -18.52 -2.27
N PRO A 69 10.07 -19.62 -2.61
CA PRO A 69 8.77 -19.56 -3.29
C PRO A 69 7.69 -18.83 -2.47
N ILE A 70 7.91 -18.64 -1.17
CA ILE A 70 7.02 -17.92 -0.28
C ILE A 70 6.87 -16.44 -0.68
N TYR A 71 7.92 -15.80 -1.20
CA TYR A 71 7.85 -14.41 -1.65
C TYR A 71 6.95 -14.28 -2.89
N ASN A 72 6.98 -15.27 -3.80
CA ASN A 72 6.09 -15.25 -4.96
C ASN A 72 4.62 -15.41 -4.55
N ARG A 73 4.34 -16.33 -3.61
CA ARG A 73 2.97 -16.51 -3.08
C ARG A 73 2.48 -15.25 -2.38
N LEU A 74 3.32 -14.68 -1.51
CA LEU A 74 2.99 -13.45 -0.80
C LEU A 74 2.75 -12.28 -1.77
N PHE A 75 3.58 -12.11 -2.80
CA PHE A 75 3.37 -11.10 -3.83
C PHE A 75 1.99 -11.21 -4.49
N TRP A 76 1.55 -12.42 -4.87
CA TRP A 76 0.24 -12.59 -5.51
C TRP A 76 -0.94 -12.38 -4.56
N ILE A 77 -0.81 -12.76 -3.28
CA ILE A 77 -1.84 -12.48 -2.27
C ILE A 77 -1.92 -10.96 -2.03
N THR A 78 -0.78 -10.28 -1.95
CA THR A 78 -0.77 -8.81 -1.85
C THR A 78 -1.36 -8.15 -3.09
N GLN A 79 -1.04 -8.64 -4.29
CA GLN A 79 -1.62 -8.14 -5.54
C GLN A 79 -3.13 -8.38 -5.60
N LEU A 80 -3.63 -9.51 -5.09
CA LEU A 80 -5.07 -9.76 -4.97
C LEU A 80 -5.73 -8.70 -4.09
N ALA A 81 -5.10 -8.34 -2.97
CA ALA A 81 -5.57 -7.26 -2.11
C ALA A 81 -5.58 -5.90 -2.85
N VAL A 82 -4.54 -5.59 -3.63
CA VAL A 82 -4.47 -4.38 -4.46
C VAL A 82 -5.59 -4.34 -5.49
N VAL A 83 -5.84 -5.42 -6.23
CA VAL A 83 -6.93 -5.48 -7.21
C VAL A 83 -8.29 -5.37 -6.53
N GLY A 84 -8.44 -6.00 -5.36
CA GLY A 84 -9.63 -5.85 -4.53
C GLY A 84 -9.89 -4.39 -4.16
N MET A 85 -8.88 -3.67 -3.68
CA MET A 85 -8.96 -2.23 -3.40
C MET A 85 -9.23 -1.39 -4.65
N MET A 86 -8.57 -1.70 -5.77
CA MET A 86 -8.70 -1.02 -7.05
C MET A 86 -10.16 -0.99 -7.55
N ILE A 87 -10.90 -2.06 -7.31
CA ILE A 87 -12.31 -2.18 -7.74
C ILE A 87 -13.25 -1.68 -6.64
N SER A 88 -13.05 -2.10 -5.40
CA SER A 88 -13.99 -1.81 -4.31
C SER A 88 -13.99 -0.35 -3.88
N PHE A 89 -12.85 0.35 -3.83
CA PHE A 89 -12.84 1.76 -3.41
C PHE A 89 -13.63 2.67 -4.35
N PRO A 90 -13.46 2.63 -5.68
CA PRO A 90 -14.27 3.43 -6.59
C PRO A 90 -15.78 3.14 -6.52
N LEU A 91 -16.18 1.89 -6.20
CA LEU A 91 -17.58 1.49 -6.17
C LEU A 91 -18.30 1.87 -4.87
N GLN A 92 -17.63 1.74 -3.71
CA GLN A 92 -18.29 1.85 -2.40
C GLN A 92 -17.49 2.65 -1.35
N GLY A 93 -16.33 3.22 -1.70
CA GLY A 93 -15.52 4.00 -0.76
C GLY A 93 -15.02 3.17 0.42
N TYR A 94 -15.05 3.73 1.64
CA TYR A 94 -14.69 3.02 2.87
C TYR A 94 -15.87 2.17 3.38
N ALA A 95 -15.95 0.94 2.89
CA ALA A 95 -16.96 -0.04 3.30
C ALA A 95 -16.29 -1.40 3.58
N ALA A 96 -17.06 -2.36 4.10
CA ALA A 96 -16.52 -3.61 4.63
C ALA A 96 -15.57 -4.36 3.65
N ILE A 97 -15.92 -4.43 2.36
CA ILE A 97 -15.11 -5.14 1.36
C ILE A 97 -13.79 -4.41 1.09
N SER A 98 -13.79 -3.09 0.89
CA SER A 98 -12.57 -2.32 0.65
C SER A 98 -11.66 -2.30 1.87
N ILE A 99 -12.24 -2.18 3.06
CA ILE A 99 -11.49 -2.28 4.33
C ILE A 99 -10.87 -3.67 4.46
N SER A 100 -11.61 -4.74 4.15
CA SER A 100 -11.10 -6.11 4.22
C SER A 100 -9.87 -6.33 3.33
N PHE A 101 -9.87 -5.80 2.11
CA PHE A 101 -8.70 -5.85 1.23
C PHE A 101 -7.53 -4.99 1.75
N SER A 102 -7.78 -3.79 2.26
CA SER A 102 -6.73 -2.98 2.91
C SER A 102 -6.12 -3.68 4.11
N THR A 103 -6.95 -4.33 4.94
CA THR A 103 -6.51 -5.11 6.10
C THR A 103 -5.69 -6.33 5.68
N LEU A 104 -6.13 -7.06 4.64
CA LEU A 104 -5.35 -8.16 4.07
C LEU A 104 -3.97 -7.66 3.59
N HIS A 105 -3.92 -6.51 2.92
CA HIS A 105 -2.67 -5.90 2.49
C HIS A 105 -1.74 -5.60 3.68
N ILE A 106 -2.26 -5.01 4.76
CA ILE A 106 -1.49 -4.73 5.99
C ILE A 106 -0.90 -6.02 6.58
N PHE A 107 -1.70 -7.09 6.70
CA PHE A 107 -1.19 -8.37 7.20
C PHE A 107 -0.13 -8.99 6.29
N CYS A 108 -0.30 -8.87 4.97
CA CYS A 108 0.73 -9.29 4.02
C CYS A 108 2.02 -8.48 4.21
N SER A 109 1.93 -7.17 4.45
CA SER A 109 3.08 -6.32 4.76
C SER A 109 3.79 -6.73 6.05
N TYR A 110 3.05 -7.04 7.11
CA TYR A 110 3.63 -7.52 8.37
C TYR A 110 4.36 -8.86 8.18
N TYR A 111 3.74 -9.76 7.43
CA TYR A 111 4.36 -11.04 7.11
C TYR A 111 5.61 -10.86 6.24
N PHE A 112 5.58 -9.95 5.27
CA PHE A 112 6.74 -9.59 4.48
C PHE A 112 7.90 -9.09 5.34
N VAL A 113 7.63 -8.18 6.27
CA VAL A 113 8.63 -7.64 7.20
C VAL A 113 9.26 -8.77 8.02
N ARG A 114 8.45 -9.67 8.59
CA ARG A 114 8.93 -10.84 9.32
C ARG A 114 9.86 -11.70 8.45
N LEU A 115 9.46 -12.00 7.22
CA LEU A 115 10.27 -12.80 6.30
C LEU A 115 11.59 -12.11 5.93
N VAL A 116 11.59 -10.80 5.67
CA VAL A 116 12.81 -10.07 5.35
C VAL A 116 13.75 -10.02 6.55
N TRP A 117 13.25 -9.76 7.76
CA TRP A 117 14.10 -9.80 8.95
C TRP A 117 14.74 -11.17 9.20
N GLN A 118 14.04 -12.25 8.87
CA GLN A 118 14.58 -13.61 9.01
C GLN A 118 15.59 -13.98 7.92
N HIS A 119 15.37 -13.55 6.68
CA HIS A 119 16.10 -14.07 5.53
C HIS A 119 17.10 -13.10 4.90
N HIS A 120 17.09 -11.81 5.27
CA HIS A 120 18.02 -10.84 4.69
C HIS A 120 19.48 -11.23 4.95
N LYS A 121 20.31 -11.17 3.91
CA LYS A 121 21.76 -11.28 4.02
C LYS A 121 22.40 -10.09 3.31
N THR A 122 23.25 -9.38 4.02
CA THR A 122 24.09 -8.31 3.47
C THR A 122 25.35 -8.18 4.30
N THR A 123 26.47 -7.92 3.63
CA THR A 123 27.77 -7.66 4.25
C THR A 123 27.89 -6.21 4.74
N SER A 124 27.12 -5.29 4.14
CA SER A 124 27.12 -3.88 4.53
C SER A 124 26.25 -3.65 5.78
N LEU A 125 26.91 -3.24 6.86
CA LEU A 125 26.24 -2.92 8.12
C LEU A 125 25.27 -1.72 7.99
N PRO A 126 25.63 -0.60 7.33
CA PRO A 126 24.68 0.50 7.08
C PRO A 126 23.44 0.05 6.30
N ALA A 127 23.62 -0.74 5.23
CA ALA A 127 22.49 -1.23 4.43
C ALA A 127 21.55 -2.11 5.26
N ARG A 128 22.11 -2.92 6.18
CA ARG A 128 21.32 -3.73 7.11
C ARG A 128 20.45 -2.85 8.01
N TYR A 129 21.03 -1.82 8.64
CA TYR A 129 20.27 -0.96 9.53
C TYR A 129 19.20 -0.15 8.80
N LEU A 130 19.52 0.40 7.63
CA LEU A 130 18.55 1.13 6.81
C LEU A 130 17.38 0.24 6.36
N LEU A 131 17.66 -1.01 5.95
CA LEU A 131 16.61 -1.97 5.62
C LEU A 131 15.71 -2.25 6.83
N LYS A 132 16.29 -2.48 8.01
CA LYS A 132 15.48 -2.74 9.22
C LYS A 132 14.68 -1.52 9.65
N ALA A 133 15.26 -0.32 9.55
CA ALA A 133 14.63 0.94 9.91
C ALA A 133 13.45 1.25 8.98
N CYS A 134 13.61 1.13 7.65
CA CYS A 134 12.51 1.41 6.73
C CYS A 134 11.33 0.45 6.92
N LEU A 135 11.60 -0.84 7.20
CA LEU A 135 10.56 -1.81 7.52
C LEU A 135 9.90 -1.52 8.87
N LEU A 136 10.66 -1.07 9.87
CA LEU A 136 10.11 -0.65 11.16
C LEU A 136 9.20 0.57 11.02
N PHE A 137 9.61 1.60 10.27
CA PHE A 137 8.79 2.78 10.02
C PHE A 137 7.52 2.44 9.24
N MET A 138 7.60 1.51 8.28
CA MET A 138 6.40 0.98 7.61
C MET A 138 5.47 0.24 8.57
N LEU A 139 5.97 -0.48 9.58
CA LEU A 139 5.10 -1.06 10.62
C LEU A 139 4.49 0.05 11.49
N LEU A 140 5.31 1.00 11.93
CA LEU A 140 4.89 2.09 12.80
C LEU A 140 3.78 2.93 12.15
N SER A 141 3.92 3.26 10.86
CA SER A 141 2.95 4.07 10.11
C SER A 141 1.52 3.48 10.17
N THR A 142 1.39 2.15 10.18
CA THR A 142 0.09 1.47 10.19
C THR A 142 -0.71 1.69 11.48
N ILE A 143 -0.09 2.14 12.58
CA ILE A 143 -0.80 2.56 13.78
C ILE A 143 -1.81 3.67 13.45
N GLY A 144 -1.42 4.63 12.60
CA GLY A 144 -2.32 5.67 12.12
C GLY A 144 -3.54 5.09 11.39
N VAL A 145 -3.34 4.06 10.56
CA VAL A 145 -4.42 3.39 9.81
C VAL A 145 -5.37 2.65 10.75
N TRP A 146 -4.85 1.93 11.75
CA TRP A 146 -5.67 1.24 12.74
C TRP A 146 -6.53 2.20 13.58
N CYS A 147 -6.05 3.42 13.80
CA CYS A 147 -6.81 4.46 14.48
C CYS A 147 -7.98 5.01 13.63
N LEU A 148 -8.00 4.85 12.30
CA LEU A 148 -9.03 5.45 11.45
C LEU A 148 -10.43 4.88 11.71
N GLY A 149 -10.56 3.56 11.86
CA GLY A 149 -11.85 2.92 12.14
C GLY A 149 -12.49 3.45 13.43
N PRO A 150 -11.80 3.34 14.59
CA PRO A 150 -12.24 3.92 15.84
C PRO A 150 -12.50 5.44 15.76
N ALA A 151 -11.62 6.20 15.11
CA ALA A 151 -11.77 7.65 14.97
C ALA A 151 -13.07 8.03 14.25
N VAL A 152 -13.40 7.33 13.16
CA VAL A 152 -14.64 7.59 12.41
C VAL A 152 -15.86 7.22 13.25
N ALA A 153 -15.81 6.09 13.97
CA ALA A 153 -16.94 5.61 14.77
C ALA A 153 -17.25 6.48 15.99
N THR A 154 -16.23 7.07 16.63
CA THR A 154 -16.39 7.83 17.88
C THR A 154 -16.37 9.34 17.71
N LEU A 155 -15.56 9.87 16.79
CA LEU A 155 -15.30 11.32 16.63
C LEU A 155 -15.71 11.86 15.25
N GLY A 156 -15.99 10.98 14.29
CA GLY A 156 -16.31 11.35 12.91
C GLY A 156 -15.10 11.74 12.05
N GLN A 157 -15.32 11.80 10.74
CA GLN A 157 -14.28 12.04 9.73
C GLN A 157 -13.76 13.50 9.68
N THR A 158 -14.47 14.44 10.31
CA THR A 158 -14.08 15.85 10.37
C THR A 158 -13.23 16.18 11.61
N SER A 159 -13.02 15.20 12.49
CA SER A 159 -12.26 15.40 13.73
C SER A 159 -10.77 15.64 13.45
N ALA A 160 -10.14 16.44 14.31
CA ALA A 160 -8.69 16.65 14.28
C ALA A 160 -7.94 15.32 14.45
N PHE A 161 -8.42 14.42 15.31
CA PHE A 161 -7.80 13.11 15.52
C PHE A 161 -7.78 12.26 14.24
N TYR A 162 -8.88 12.22 13.48
CA TYR A 162 -8.92 11.54 12.19
C TYR A 162 -7.87 12.09 11.21
N GLN A 163 -7.74 13.42 11.13
CA GLN A 163 -6.73 14.05 10.26
C GLN A 163 -5.30 13.77 10.73
N ILE A 164 -5.04 13.82 12.04
CA ILE A 164 -3.73 13.49 12.63
C ILE A 164 -3.37 12.03 12.36
N ALA A 165 -4.32 11.10 12.47
CA ALA A 165 -4.08 9.69 12.17
C ALA A 165 -3.66 9.44 10.71
N ILE A 166 -4.28 10.16 9.76
CA ILE A 166 -3.86 10.14 8.35
C ILE A 166 -2.46 10.72 8.20
N GLN A 167 -2.19 11.89 8.79
CA GLN A 167 -0.88 12.55 8.69
C GLN A 167 0.23 11.71 9.33
N PHE A 168 -0.05 11.05 10.46
CA PHE A 168 0.87 10.12 11.10
C PHE A 168 1.24 8.98 10.16
N PHE A 169 0.24 8.36 9.51
CA PHE A 169 0.49 7.32 8.51
C PHE A 169 1.37 7.86 7.38
N LEU A 170 1.01 8.98 6.77
CA LEU A 170 1.77 9.55 5.65
C LEU A 170 3.20 9.92 6.05
N HIS A 171 3.39 10.51 7.23
CA HIS A 171 4.70 10.93 7.70
C HIS A 171 5.65 9.75 7.82
N PHE A 172 5.29 8.72 8.60
CA PHE A 172 6.17 7.56 8.79
C PHE A 172 6.25 6.63 7.58
N GLN A 173 5.30 6.73 6.65
CA GLN A 173 5.31 5.92 5.44
C GLN A 173 6.19 6.51 4.33
N PHE A 174 6.33 7.84 4.26
CA PHE A 174 6.96 8.53 3.12
C PHE A 174 8.13 9.45 3.45
N ASN A 175 8.19 10.04 4.64
CA ASN A 175 9.23 11.00 5.04
C ASN A 175 10.27 10.32 5.93
#